data_AF-A0A925VM12-F1
#
_entry.id   AF-A0A925VM12-F1
#
_cell.length_a   1.000
_cell.length_b   1.000
_cell.length_c   1.000
_cell.angle_alpha   90.00
_cell.angle_beta   90.00
_cell.angle_gamma   90.00
#
_symmetry.space_group_name_H-M   'P 1'
#
loop_
_entity.id
_entity.type
_entity.pdbx_description
1 polymer ?
#
loop_
_entity_poly.entity_id
_entity_poly.type
_entity_poly.pdbx_seq_one_letter_code
_entity_poly.pdbx_strand_id
1 'polypeptide(L)'
;MRFLGLHWPVWGALCLVVAAIYLVVWPQPKDPAVLQAMPLWRFVVLRWFHGGLWLLLALSCFVRGVPQLGGVALANPLAIAAGLMYAVFIVATVQGR
;
A
#
# COMPACT_ATOMS: atom_id res chain seq x y z
N MET A 1 -19.98 -12.71 0.03
CA MET A 1 -19.38 -11.96 -1.09
C MET A 1 -17.98 -12.50 -1.34
N ARG A 2 -17.72 -13.11 -2.50
CA ARG A 2 -16.45 -13.80 -2.81
C ARG A 2 -15.74 -13.10 -3.97
N PHE A 3 -14.41 -13.05 -3.93
CA PHE A 3 -13.53 -12.59 -5.00
C PHE A 3 -12.53 -13.71 -5.30
N LEU A 4 -12.47 -14.16 -6.56
CA LEU A 4 -11.62 -15.28 -6.99
C LEU A 4 -11.77 -16.54 -6.11
N GLY A 5 -12.99 -16.86 -5.70
CA GLY A 5 -13.29 -18.03 -4.85
C GLY A 5 -13.08 -17.83 -3.35
N LEU A 6 -12.31 -16.81 -2.93
CA LEU A 6 -12.05 -16.48 -1.52
C LEU A 6 -12.95 -15.35 -1.01
N HIS A 7 -13.19 -15.27 0.29
CA HIS A 7 -14.00 -14.19 0.88
C HIS A 7 -13.17 -12.91 1.01
N TRP A 8 -13.80 -11.74 0.88
CA TRP A 8 -13.12 -10.44 0.97
C TRP A 8 -12.22 -10.24 2.21
N PRO A 9 -12.60 -10.69 3.42
CA PRO A 9 -11.73 -10.56 4.60
C PRO A 9 -10.40 -11.33 4.47
N VAL A 10 -10.38 -12.44 3.72
CA VAL A 10 -9.15 -13.22 3.48
C VAL A 10 -8.18 -12.38 2.65
N TRP A 11 -8.67 -11.72 1.60
CA TRP A 11 -7.87 -10.78 0.81
C TRP A 11 -7.37 -9.59 1.63
N GLY A 12 -8.22 -9.06 2.51
CA GLY A 12 -7.83 -8.00 3.44
C GLY A 12 -6.69 -8.43 4.38
N ALA A 13 -6.78 -9.64 4.93
CA ALA A 13 -5.74 -10.21 5.79
C ALA A 13 -4.42 -10.42 5.03
N LEU A 14 -4.46 -10.93 3.81
CA LEU A 14 -3.27 -11.06 2.96
C LEU A 14 -2.62 -9.69 2.71
N CYS A 15 -3.40 -8.66 2.41
CA CYS A 15 -2.89 -7.30 2.23
C CYS A 15 -2.24 -6.76 3.52
N LEU A 16 -2.82 -7.03 4.69
CA LEU A 16 -2.21 -6.65 5.98
C LEU A 16 -0.87 -7.34 6.22
N VAL A 17 -0.75 -8.63 5.89
CA VAL A 17 0.51 -9.36 6.02
C VAL A 17 1.58 -8.70 5.15
N VAL A 18 1.27 -8.36 3.90
CA VAL A 18 2.22 -7.67 3.02
C VAL A 18 2.57 -6.28 3.56
N ALA A 19 1.59 -5.52 4.05
CA ALA A 19 1.84 -4.22 4.69
C ALA A 19 2.79 -4.35 5.89
N ALA A 20 2.58 -5.33 6.76
CA ALA A 20 3.42 -5.59 7.92
C ALA A 20 4.86 -5.97 7.51
N ILE A 21 5.01 -6.81 6.48
CA ILE A 21 6.33 -7.16 5.91
C ILE A 21 7.03 -5.88 5.45
N TYR A 22 6.38 -5.00 4.69
CA TYR A 22 7.02 -3.75 4.24
C TYR A 22 7.33 -2.76 5.37
N LEU A 23 6.57 -2.77 6.47
CA LEU A 23 6.86 -1.94 7.63
C LEU A 23 8.09 -2.44 8.40
N VAL A 24 8.21 -3.75 8.60
CA VAL A 24 9.26 -4.37 9.43
C VAL A 24 10.51 -4.71 8.62
N VAL A 25 10.34 -5.34 7.45
CA VAL A 25 11.41 -5.94 6.67
C VAL A 25 12.09 -4.93 5.76
N TRP A 26 11.44 -3.85 5.32
CA TRP A 26 12.06 -2.87 4.41
C TRP A 26 12.96 -1.89 5.18
N PRO A 27 14.26 -2.18 5.34
CA PRO A 27 15.17 -1.36 6.13
C PRO A 27 15.67 -0.26 5.18
N GLN A 28 16.00 0.90 5.73
CA GLN A 28 16.52 2.02 4.93
C GLN A 28 17.74 1.59 4.09
N PRO A 29 18.04 2.31 2.99
CA PRO A 29 19.33 2.20 2.32
C PRO A 29 20.45 2.26 3.36
N LYS A 30 21.25 1.20 3.45
CA LYS A 30 22.35 1.11 4.43
C LYS A 30 23.51 2.06 4.11
N ASP A 31 23.50 2.63 2.91
CA ASP A 31 24.54 3.54 2.42
C ASP A 31 24.19 5.00 2.73
N PRO A 32 24.92 5.66 3.64
CA PRO A 32 24.70 7.06 4.00
C PRO A 32 24.89 8.02 2.82
N ALA A 33 25.76 7.69 1.85
CA ALA A 33 26.02 8.56 0.70
C ALA A 33 24.82 8.61 -0.25
N VAL A 34 24.12 7.48 -0.42
CA VAL A 34 22.89 7.40 -1.22
C VAL A 34 21.74 8.15 -0.54
N LEU A 35 21.67 8.11 0.79
CA LEU A 35 20.66 8.86 1.55
C LEU A 35 20.88 10.37 1.47
N GLN A 36 22.13 10.85 1.52
CA GLN A 36 22.43 12.27 1.41
C GLN A 36 22.18 12.83 0.00
N ALA A 37 22.36 12.02 -1.04
CA ALA A 37 22.08 12.42 -2.41
C ALA A 37 20.59 12.35 -2.79
N MET A 38 19.76 11.66 -1.99
CA MET A 38 18.33 11.47 -2.31
C MET A 38 17.47 12.61 -1.75
N PRO A 39 16.58 13.21 -2.56
CA PRO A 39 15.60 14.17 -2.06
C PRO A 39 14.70 13.54 -0.98
N LEU A 40 14.46 14.28 0.11
CA LEU A 40 13.65 13.80 1.24
C LEU A 40 12.26 13.30 0.83
N TRP A 41 11.61 13.98 -0.13
CA TRP A 41 10.30 13.58 -0.63
C TRP A 41 10.32 12.17 -1.26
N ARG A 42 11.38 11.85 -2.00
CA ARG A 42 11.56 10.56 -2.68
C ARG A 42 11.80 9.46 -1.66
N PHE A 43 12.61 9.75 -0.63
CA PHE A 43 12.82 8.84 0.48
C PHE A 43 11.51 8.47 1.19
N VAL A 44 10.68 9.48 1.49
CA VAL A 44 9.36 9.27 2.14
C VAL A 44 8.44 8.42 1.26
N VAL A 45 8.35 8.72 -0.04
CA VAL A 45 7.53 7.94 -0.97
C VAL A 45 7.99 6.48 -1.02
N LEU A 46 9.28 6.22 -1.20
CA LEU A 46 9.81 4.87 -1.31
C LEU A 46 9.64 4.06 -0.01
N ARG A 47 9.69 4.72 1.16
CA ARG A 47 9.54 4.05 2.46
C ARG A 47 8.08 3.74 2.80
N TRP A 48 7.16 4.66 2.52
CA TRP A 48 5.80 4.62 3.07
C TRP A 48 4.71 4.32 2.04
N PHE A 49 4.87 4.71 0.76
CA PHE A 49 3.77 4.56 -0.20
C PHE A 49 3.48 3.09 -0.52
N HIS A 50 4.52 2.24 -0.56
CA HIS A 50 4.31 0.82 -0.82
C HIS A 50 3.60 0.12 0.35
N GLY A 51 4.04 0.32 1.59
CA GLY A 51 3.30 -0.23 2.75
C GLY A 51 1.90 0.38 2.89
N GLY A 52 1.76 1.68 2.64
CA GLY A 52 0.50 2.40 2.72
C GLY A 52 -0.55 1.96 1.70
N LEU A 53 -0.15 1.64 0.46
CA LEU A 53 -1.08 1.12 -0.54
C LEU A 53 -1.67 -0.23 -0.09
N TRP A 54 -0.85 -1.12 0.48
CA TRP A 54 -1.30 -2.42 0.98
C TRP A 54 -2.27 -2.26 2.14
N LEU A 55 -2.03 -1.28 3.01
CA LEU A 55 -2.95 -0.93 4.08
C LEU A 55 -4.30 -0.40 3.54
N LEU A 56 -4.28 0.48 2.53
CA LEU A 56 -5.50 0.98 1.88
C LEU A 56 -6.28 -0.14 1.17
N LEU A 57 -5.58 -1.07 0.50
CA LEU A 57 -6.21 -2.25 -0.11
C LEU A 57 -6.82 -3.17 0.95
N ALA A 58 -6.14 -3.37 2.08
CA ALA A 58 -6.69 -4.14 3.19
C ALA A 58 -8.00 -3.51 3.70
N LEU A 59 -7.99 -2.20 3.95
CA LEU A 59 -9.18 -1.44 4.35
C LEU A 59 -10.30 -1.56 3.31
N SER A 60 -10.00 -1.41 2.02
CA SER A 60 -10.96 -1.58 0.93
C SER A 60 -11.61 -2.96 0.97
N CYS A 61 -10.82 -4.02 1.15
CA CYS A 61 -11.31 -5.39 1.23
C CYS A 61 -12.21 -5.62 2.46
N PHE A 62 -11.83 -5.12 3.64
CA PHE A 62 -12.63 -5.28 4.85
C PHE A 62 -13.94 -4.51 4.78
N VAL A 63 -13.91 -3.24 4.36
CA VAL A 63 -15.11 -2.41 4.21
C VAL A 63 -16.08 -3.03 3.19
N ARG A 64 -15.57 -3.61 2.11
CA ARG A 64 -16.39 -4.30 1.10
C ARG A 64 -17.03 -5.58 1.62
N GLY A 65 -16.43 -6.23 2.62
CA GLY A 65 -16.99 -7.39 3.31
C GLY A 65 -18.05 -7.05 4.37
N VAL A 66 -18.16 -5.78 4.79
CA VAL A 66 -19.03 -5.33 5.87
C VAL A 66 -19.90 -4.16 5.39
N PRO A 67 -21.11 -4.40 4.87
CA PRO A 67 -21.98 -3.37 4.29
C PRO A 67 -22.26 -2.17 5.22
N GLN A 68 -22.27 -2.40 6.53
CA GLN A 68 -22.52 -1.40 7.56
C GLN A 68 -21.41 -0.33 7.65
N LEU A 69 -20.21 -0.63 7.14
CA LEU A 69 -19.07 0.30 7.11
C LEU A 69 -19.02 1.15 5.82
N GLY A 70 -20.09 1.18 5.02
CA GLY A 70 -20.17 1.94 3.77
C GLY A 70 -19.97 1.11 2.51
N GLY A 71 -19.66 -0.19 2.64
CA GLY A 71 -19.64 -1.16 1.54
C GLY A 71 -18.84 -0.71 0.33
N VAL A 72 -19.41 -0.88 -0.87
CA VAL A 72 -18.72 -0.55 -2.13
C VAL A 72 -18.44 0.95 -2.27
N ALA A 73 -19.31 1.82 -1.75
CA ALA A 73 -19.18 3.27 -1.88
C ALA A 73 -17.91 3.81 -1.22
N LEU A 74 -17.47 3.20 -0.11
CA LEU A 74 -16.21 3.56 0.56
C LEU A 74 -15.04 2.69 0.10
N ALA A 75 -15.27 1.41 -0.24
CA ALA A 75 -14.22 0.51 -0.72
C ALA A 75 -13.58 0.98 -2.03
N ASN A 76 -14.36 1.55 -2.96
CA ASN A 76 -13.85 2.00 -4.26
C ASN A 76 -12.87 3.19 -4.15
N PRO A 77 -13.21 4.29 -3.45
CA PRO A 77 -12.26 5.37 -3.19
C PRO A 77 -10.96 4.90 -2.54
N LEU A 78 -11.03 3.97 -1.58
CA LEU A 78 -9.84 3.40 -0.94
C LEU A 78 -8.95 2.65 -1.94
N ALA A 79 -9.55 1.84 -2.82
CA ALA A 79 -8.82 1.14 -3.86
C ALA A 79 -8.20 2.10 -4.89
N ILE A 80 -8.91 3.17 -5.28
CA ILE A 80 -8.40 4.21 -6.18
C ILE A 80 -7.22 4.93 -5.52
N ALA A 81 -7.34 5.32 -4.25
CA ALA A 81 -6.26 5.96 -3.50
C ALA A 81 -5.02 5.05 -3.41
N ALA A 82 -5.21 3.74 -3.18
CA ALA A 82 -4.11 2.77 -3.21
C ALA A 82 -3.43 2.71 -4.59
N GLY A 83 -4.21 2.73 -5.67
CA GLY A 83 -3.68 2.77 -7.04
C GLY A 83 -2.87 4.03 -7.33
N LEU A 84 -3.33 5.20 -6.86
CA LEU A 84 -2.59 6.45 -6.99
C LEU A 84 -1.28 6.42 -6.19
N MET A 85 -1.30 5.89 -4.96
CA MET A 85 -0.08 5.71 -4.16
C MET A 85 0.91 4.79 -4.88
N TYR A 86 0.45 3.70 -5.48
CA TYR A 86 1.31 2.81 -6.25
C TYR A 86 1.91 3.49 -7.49
N ALA A 87 1.13 4.28 -8.22
CA ALA A 87 1.63 5.03 -9.37
C ALA A 87 2.75 6.00 -8.98
N VAL A 88 2.55 6.78 -7.90
CA VAL A 88 3.58 7.68 -7.37
C VAL A 88 4.83 6.92 -6.91
N PHE A 89 4.65 5.77 -6.25
CA PHE A 89 5.74 4.90 -5.85
C PHE A 89 6.56 4.40 -7.05
N ILE A 90 5.91 3.95 -8.13
CA ILE A 90 6.60 3.49 -9.34
C ILE A 90 7.40 4.62 -9.99
N VAL A 91 6.80 5.81 -10.13
CA VAL A 91 7.51 6.98 -10.68
C VAL A 91 8.76 7.30 -9.85
N ALA A 92 8.63 7.36 -8.52
CA ALA A 92 9.76 7.61 -7.62
C ALA A 92 10.84 6.49 -7.67
N THR A 93 10.43 5.25 -7.95
CA THR A 93 11.34 4.11 -8.09
C THR A 93 12.11 4.17 -9.40
N VAL A 94 11.45 4.52 -10.50
CA VAL A 94 12.06 4.62 -11.84
C VAL A 94 13.01 5.81 -11.94
N GLN A 95 12.66 6.96 -11.37
CA GLN A 95 13.43 8.22 -11.47
C GLN A 95 14.82 8.22 -10.83
N GLY A 96 15.22 7.17 -10.12
CA GLY A 96 16.63 7.07 -9.77
C GLY A 96 17.10 5.64 -9.68
N ARG A 97 16.74 4.88 -10.72
CA ARG A 97 17.71 4.01 -11.40
C ARG A 97 18.54 4.86 -12.34
#